data_AF-A0A4R4JT37-F1
#
_entry.id   AF-A0A4R4JT37-F1
#
_cell.length_a   1.000
_cell.length_b   1.000
_cell.length_c   1.000
_cell.angle_alpha   90.00
_cell.angle_beta   90.00
_cell.angle_gamma   90.00
#
_symmetry.space_group_name_H-M   'P 1'
#
loop_
_entity.id
_entity.type
_entity.pdbx_description
1 polymer ?
#
loop_
_entity_poly.entity_id
_entity_poly.type
_entity_poly.pdbx_seq_one_letter_code
_entity_poly.pdbx_strand_id
1 'polypeptide(L)'
;MNNTVYKAHFGDQQINFVVKVTHDDVWIAECDELGLVTEAKSYDELTERVWEIAPELYELNGLGNYPDGMRISFVQEQSYDSRIAL
;
A
#
# COMPACT_ATOMS: atom_id res chain seq x y z
N MET A 1 5.85 -13.16 -45.13
CA MET A 1 5.18 -12.14 -44.31
C MET A 1 4.87 -12.82 -42.98
N ASN A 2 5.77 -12.68 -42.02
CA ASN A 2 5.72 -13.47 -40.78
C ASN A 2 5.03 -12.62 -39.73
N ASN A 3 3.75 -12.94 -39.49
CA ASN A 3 2.94 -12.26 -38.49
C ASN A 3 3.36 -12.77 -37.12
N THR A 4 4.36 -12.11 -36.53
CA THR A 4 4.79 -12.39 -35.16
C THR A 4 3.63 -12.01 -34.26
N VAL A 5 2.94 -13.03 -33.73
CA VAL A 5 1.94 -12.87 -32.68
C VAL A 5 2.66 -12.22 -31.51
N TYR A 6 2.39 -10.94 -31.27
CA TYR A 6 2.77 -10.28 -30.03
C TYR A 6 2.05 -11.04 -28.92
N LYS A 7 2.76 -11.97 -28.29
CA LYS A 7 2.41 -12.41 -26.95
C LYS A 7 2.47 -11.14 -26.12
N ALA A 8 1.31 -10.53 -25.89
CA ALA A 8 1.16 -9.60 -24.80
C ALA A 8 1.64 -10.34 -23.56
N HIS A 9 2.89 -10.09 -23.16
CA HIS A 9 3.21 -10.09 -21.74
C HIS A 9 2.26 -9.03 -21.20
N PHE A 10 1.09 -9.46 -20.74
CA PHE A 10 0.24 -8.65 -19.90
C PHE A 10 1.16 -8.21 -18.79
N GLY A 11 1.59 -6.94 -18.90
CA GLY A 11 2.75 -6.42 -18.20
C GLY A 11 2.60 -6.70 -16.72
N ASP A 12 3.74 -6.94 -16.09
CA ASP A 12 3.95 -6.93 -14.65
C ASP A 12 2.98 -5.93 -14.02
N GLN A 13 1.86 -6.43 -13.51
CA GLN A 13 0.84 -5.60 -12.91
C GLN A 13 1.46 -5.17 -11.59
N GLN A 14 2.25 -4.10 -11.63
CA GLN A 14 2.87 -3.50 -10.47
C GLN A 14 1.72 -3.01 -9.61
N ILE A 15 1.29 -3.84 -8.67
CA ILE A 15 0.16 -3.53 -7.82
C ILE A 15 0.67 -2.48 -6.83
N ASN A 16 0.23 -1.25 -7.07
CA ASN A 16 0.58 -0.12 -6.23
C ASN A 16 -0.57 0.11 -5.25
N PHE A 17 -0.32 -0.20 -4.00
CA PHE A 17 -1.25 -0.01 -2.91
C PHE A 17 -1.08 1.37 -2.32
N VAL A 18 -2.12 2.19 -2.40
CA VAL A 18 -2.10 3.51 -1.79
C VAL A 18 -2.58 3.39 -0.35
N VAL A 19 -1.65 3.55 0.59
CA VAL A 19 -1.95 3.63 2.03
C VAL A 19 -2.12 5.09 2.37
N LYS A 20 -3.34 5.49 2.72
CA LYS A 20 -3.61 6.82 3.24
C LYS A 20 -3.18 6.87 4.69
N VAL A 21 -2.37 7.87 5.01
CA VAL A 21 -1.89 8.11 6.36
C VAL A 21 -2.50 9.40 6.85
N THR A 22 -3.28 9.33 7.92
CA THR A 22 -3.89 10.49 8.58
C THR A 22 -3.34 10.61 9.99
N HIS A 23 -3.11 11.84 10.43
CA HIS A 23 -2.70 12.15 11.79
C HIS A 23 -3.74 13.04 12.45
N ASP A 24 -4.39 12.54 13.50
CA ASP A 24 -5.35 13.29 14.30
C ASP A 24 -4.85 13.40 15.76
N ASP A 25 -4.86 12.29 16.50
CA ASP A 25 -4.22 12.14 17.83
C ASP A 25 -3.12 11.04 17.80
N VAL A 26 -3.30 10.07 16.91
CA VAL A 26 -2.35 9.00 16.58
C VAL A 26 -2.20 8.92 15.05
N TRP A 27 -1.17 8.21 14.60
CA TRP A 27 -1.00 7.90 13.19
C TRP A 27 -1.94 6.77 12.79
N ILE A 28 -2.72 6.97 11.74
CA ILE A 28 -3.65 5.98 11.21
C ILE A 28 -3.28 5.74 9.75
N ALA A 29 -3.12 4.47 9.38
CA ALA A 29 -2.89 4.01 8.02
C ALA A 29 -4.08 3.16 7.56
N GLU A 30 -4.67 3.53 6.45
CA GLU A 30 -5.74 2.77 5.80
C GLU A 30 -5.40 2.51 4.32
N CYS A 31 -5.70 1.32 3.81
CA CYS A 31 -5.63 0.98 2.40
C CYS A 31 -6.85 0.15 2.02
N ASP A 32 -7.75 0.77 1.26
CA ASP A 32 -9.01 0.15 0.82
C ASP A 32 -8.76 -1.09 -0.08
N GLU A 33 -7.72 -1.02 -0.92
CA GLU A 33 -7.36 -2.10 -1.85
C GLU A 33 -6.87 -3.38 -1.16
N LEU A 34 -6.18 -3.25 -0.01
CA LEU A 34 -5.76 -4.39 0.81
C LEU A 34 -6.77 -4.71 1.92
N GLY A 35 -7.73 -3.82 2.18
CA GLY A 35 -8.52 -3.84 3.41
C GLY A 35 -7.65 -3.65 4.67
N LEU A 36 -6.52 -2.95 4.53
CA LEU A 36 -5.57 -2.70 5.61
C LEU A 36 -6.04 -1.51 6.42
N VAL A 37 -6.18 -1.66 7.73
CA VAL A 37 -6.39 -0.55 8.66
C VAL A 37 -5.51 -0.80 9.89
N THR A 38 -4.62 0.14 10.19
CA THR A 38 -3.75 0.07 11.37
C THR A 38 -3.52 1.45 11.96
N GLU A 39 -3.24 1.49 13.25
CA GLU A 39 -2.92 2.71 13.99
C GLU A 39 -1.61 2.53 14.77
N ALA A 40 -0.86 3.62 14.95
CA ALA A 40 0.37 3.63 15.73
C ALA A 40 0.64 5.02 16.33
N LYS A 41 1.50 5.05 17.35
CA LYS A 41 1.89 6.31 18.01
C LYS A 41 2.92 7.11 17.20
N SER A 42 3.62 6.43 16.30
CA SER A 42 4.71 7.00 15.50
C SER A 42 4.54 6.59 14.04
N TYR A 43 4.95 7.45 13.11
CA TYR A 43 4.93 7.13 11.68
C TYR A 43 5.79 5.90 11.34
N ASP A 44 6.94 5.76 12.02
CA ASP A 44 7.85 4.61 11.85
C ASP A 44 7.15 3.29 12.21
N GLU A 45 6.61 3.19 13.44
CA GLU A 45 5.82 2.05 13.90
C GLU A 45 4.60 1.75 13.01
N LEU A 46 3.95 2.80 12.47
CA LEU A 46 2.84 2.65 11.53
C LEU A 46 3.30 1.96 10.26
N THR A 47 4.41 2.42 9.72
CA THR A 47 4.97 1.93 8.46
C THR A 47 5.45 0.50 8.63
N GLU A 48 6.12 0.17 9.73
CA GLU A 48 6.51 -1.20 10.08
C GLU A 48 5.29 -2.13 10.13
N ARG A 49 4.23 -1.73 10.87
CA ARG A 49 2.99 -2.50 10.92
C ARG A 49 2.36 -2.71 9.56
N VAL A 50 2.32 -1.67 8.72
CA VAL A 50 1.81 -1.76 7.35
C VAL A 50 2.62 -2.80 6.57
N TRP A 51 3.94 -2.78 6.64
CA TRP A 51 4.79 -3.75 5.94
C TRP A 51 4.65 -5.18 6.45
N GLU A 52 4.33 -5.37 7.74
CA GLU A 52 4.07 -6.70 8.30
C GLU A 52 2.72 -7.26 7.82
N ILE A 53 1.66 -6.45 7.87
CA ILE A 53 0.29 -6.92 7.56
C ILE A 53 -0.04 -6.89 6.06
N ALA A 54 0.62 -6.03 5.27
CA ALA A 54 0.38 -5.90 3.84
C ALA A 54 0.57 -7.20 3.03
N PRO A 55 1.65 -7.98 3.19
CA PRO A 55 1.79 -9.27 2.50
C PRO A 55 0.75 -10.29 2.97
N GLU A 56 0.44 -10.34 4.27
CA GLU A 56 -0.60 -11.24 4.80
C GLU A 56 -1.97 -10.94 4.18
N LEU A 57 -2.34 -9.66 4.10
CA LEU A 57 -3.58 -9.21 3.47
C LEU A 57 -3.57 -9.44 1.96
N TYR A 58 -2.42 -9.29 1.31
CA TYR A 58 -2.27 -9.55 -0.12
C TYR A 58 -2.56 -11.01 -0.47
N GLU A 59 -2.00 -11.94 0.31
CA GLU A 59 -2.25 -13.38 0.18
C GLU A 59 -3.70 -13.74 0.54
N LEU A 60 -4.22 -13.16 1.63
CA LEU A 60 -5.58 -13.40 2.10
C LEU A 60 -6.65 -12.94 1.11
N ASN A 61 -6.43 -11.82 0.43
CA ASN A 61 -7.31 -11.31 -0.62
C ASN A 61 -7.14 -12.07 -1.96
N GLY A 62 -6.21 -13.01 -2.05
CA GLY A 62 -5.97 -13.80 -3.27
C GLY A 62 -5.40 -12.98 -4.43
N LEU A 63 -4.74 -11.86 -4.14
CA LEU A 63 -4.16 -10.95 -5.15
C LEU A 63 -2.91 -11.55 -5.82
N GLY A 64 -2.36 -12.63 -5.26
CA GLY A 64 -1.27 -13.42 -5.85
C GLY A 64 -0.41 -14.08 -4.77
N ASN A 65 0.76 -14.58 -5.18
CA ASN A 65 1.75 -15.21 -4.28
C ASN A 65 3.14 -14.54 -4.36
N TYR A 66 3.26 -13.40 -5.04
CA TYR A 66 4.56 -12.80 -5.35
C TYR A 66 4.61 -11.30 -5.01
N PRO A 67 5.15 -10.92 -3.84
CA PRO A 67 5.30 -9.53 -3.44
C PRO A 67 6.51 -8.82 -4.08
N ASP A 68 7.28 -9.47 -4.95
CA ASP A 68 8.50 -8.91 -5.58
C ASP A 68 8.24 -7.67 -6.46
N GLY A 69 6.97 -7.38 -6.74
CA GLY A 69 6.50 -6.14 -7.40
C GLY A 69 5.53 -5.30 -6.57
N MET A 70 5.29 -5.64 -5.30
CA MET A 70 4.37 -4.92 -4.43
C MET A 70 4.95 -3.56 -4.08
N ARG A 71 4.25 -2.50 -4.48
CA ARG A 71 4.60 -1.13 -4.10
C ARG A 71 3.55 -0.60 -3.14
N ILE A 72 4.01 -0.06 -2.03
CA ILE A 72 3.15 0.64 -1.08
C ILE A 72 3.51 2.11 -1.15
N SER A 73 2.52 2.93 -1.52
CA SER A 73 2.61 4.38 -1.56
C SER A 73 1.92 4.96 -0.33
N PHE A 74 2.69 5.54 0.57
CA PHE A 74 2.16 6.23 1.74
C PHE A 74 1.76 7.66 1.33
N VAL A 75 0.45 7.91 1.28
CA VAL A 75 -0.11 9.23 0.99
C VAL A 75 -0.55 9.85 2.30
N GLN A 76 0.26 10.77 2.81
CA GLN A 76 -0.08 11.47 4.03
C GLN A 76 -1.09 12.60 3.73
N GLU A 77 -2.30 12.47 4.25
CA GLU A 77 -3.30 13.54 4.23
C GLU A 77 -3.27 14.27 5.58
N GLN A 78 -2.77 15.51 5.56
CA GLN A 78 -2.78 16.39 6.72
C GLN A 78 -3.83 17.49 6.54
N SER A 79 -4.71 17.62 7.52
CA SER A 79 -5.61 18.77 7.60
C SER A 79 -4.87 19.99 8.12
N TYR A 80 -5.22 21.18 7.62
CA TYR A 80 -4.57 22.45 8.00
C TYR A 80 -4.60 22.71 9.51
N ASP A 81 -5.61 22.19 10.20
CA ASP A 81 -5.85 22.34 11.65
C ASP A 81 -4.94 21.43 12.51
N SER A 82 -4.49 20.30 11.94
CA SER A 82 -3.75 19.24 12.65
C SER A 82 -2.34 19.04 12.08
N ARG A 83 -1.69 20.13 11.64
CA ARG A 83 -0.34 20.07 11.08
C ARG A 83 0.68 19.62 12.13
N ILE A 84 1.22 18.41 11.96
CA ILE A 84 2.42 17.98 12.67
C ILE A 84 3.61 18.29 11.80
N ALA A 85 4.54 19.09 12.34
CA ALA A 85 5.88 19.17 11.79
C ALA A 85 6.59 17.84 12.08
N LEU A 86 6.68 16.98 11.05
CA LEU A 86 7.57 15.81 11.03
C LEU A 86 9.03 16.25 11.03
#